data_AF-A0A4Y2NLD7-F1
#
_entry.id   AF-A0A4Y2NLD7-F1
#
_cell.length_a   1.000
_cell.length_b   1.000
_cell.length_c   1.000
_cell.angle_alpha   90.00
_cell.angle_beta   90.00
_cell.angle_gamma   90.00
#
_symmetry.space_group_name_H-M   'P 1'
#
loop_
_entity.id
_entity.type
_entity.pdbx_description
1 polymer ?
#
loop_
_entity_poly.entity_id
_entity_poly.type
_entity_poly.pdbx_seq_one_letter_code
_entity_poly.pdbx_strand_id
1 'polypeptide(L)'
;MSGNIYSRAVRAHILVQIAIATIILDMIDLPSQLRAGVEEILGNADRSEFLANKEESPSKLIEIFLSKLETLKNRSPTGKLWFQYFEMVSLVKQFIESKRMGN
;
A
#
# COMPACT_ATOMS: atom_id res chain seq x y z
N MET A 1 -18.49 -16.25 -16.48
CA MET A 1 -18.23 -14.99 -15.73
C MET A 1 -17.43 -14.06 -16.62
N SER A 2 -17.76 -12.76 -16.70
CA SER A 2 -17.12 -11.82 -17.64
C SER A 2 -15.91 -11.12 -17.03
N GLY A 3 -14.93 -10.73 -17.85
CA GLY A 3 -13.71 -10.03 -17.40
C GLY A 3 -13.99 -8.71 -16.65
N ASN A 4 -15.10 -8.04 -16.95
CA ASN A 4 -15.54 -6.82 -16.26
C ASN A 4 -15.84 -7.06 -14.76
N ILE A 5 -16.47 -8.19 -14.42
CA ILE A 5 -16.79 -8.53 -13.02
C ILE A 5 -15.49 -8.74 -12.23
N TYR A 6 -14.52 -9.47 -12.81
CA TYR A 6 -13.22 -9.68 -12.19
C TYR A 6 -12.44 -8.37 -12.02
N SER A 7 -12.41 -7.53 -13.05
CA SER A 7 -11.74 -6.22 -12.98
C SER A 7 -12.31 -5.34 -11.87
N ARG A 8 -13.65 -5.28 -11.74
CA ARG A 8 -14.33 -4.56 -10.66
C ARG A 8 -13.99 -5.11 -9.29
N ALA A 9 -13.96 -6.43 -9.13
CA ALA A 9 -13.61 -7.08 -7.86
C ALA A 9 -12.17 -6.77 -7.45
N VAL A 10 -11.21 -6.91 -8.37
CA VAL A 10 -9.80 -6.57 -8.13
C VAL A 10 -9.66 -5.11 -7.72
N ARG A 11 -10.32 -4.18 -8.44
CA ARG A 11 -10.30 -2.76 -8.09
C ARG A 11 -10.85 -2.51 -6.69
N ALA A 12 -11.94 -3.18 -6.29
CA ALA A 12 -12.51 -3.06 -4.95
C ALA A 12 -11.50 -3.51 -3.87
N HIS A 13 -10.81 -4.64 -4.07
CA HIS A 13 -9.80 -5.12 -3.13
C HIS A 13 -8.62 -4.15 -2.99
N ILE A 14 -8.15 -3.57 -4.09
CA ILE A 14 -7.10 -2.55 -4.09
C ILE A 14 -7.56 -1.30 -3.32
N LEU A 15 -8.80 -0.85 -3.53
CA LEU A 15 -9.35 0.30 -2.79
C LEU A 15 -9.42 0.04 -1.28
N VAL A 16 -9.84 -1.16 -0.87
CA VAL A 16 -9.84 -1.55 0.55
C VAL A 16 -8.41 -1.56 1.12
N GLN A 17 -7.43 -2.08 0.37
CA GLN A 17 -6.03 -2.06 0.79
C GLN A 17 -5.52 -0.62 0.99
N ILE A 18 -5.86 0.29 0.07
CA ILE A 18 -5.50 1.72 0.18
C ILE A 18 -6.15 2.34 1.41
N ALA A 19 -7.46 2.13 1.63
CA ALA A 19 -8.16 2.68 2.78
C ALA A 19 -7.54 2.21 4.11
N ILE A 20 -7.18 0.93 4.21
CA ILE A 20 -6.47 0.39 5.38
C ILE A 20 -5.10 1.05 5.54
N ALA A 21 -4.33 1.19 4.45
CA ALA A 21 -3.03 1.85 4.50
C ALA A 21 -3.13 3.30 4.98
N THR A 22 -4.12 4.06 4.51
CA THR A 22 -4.39 5.43 4.97
C THR A 22 -4.69 5.47 6.47
N ILE A 23 -5.59 4.59 6.95
CA ILE A 23 -5.91 4.49 8.38
C ILE A 23 -4.66 4.18 9.21
N ILE A 24 -3.79 3.28 8.74
CA ILE A 24 -2.55 2.93 9.46
C ILE A 24 -1.58 4.11 9.47
N LEU A 25 -1.45 4.84 8.35
CA LEU A 25 -0.62 6.05 8.27
C LEU A 25 -1.10 7.12 9.25
N ASP A 26 -2.42 7.31 9.38
CA ASP A 26 -3.00 8.25 10.36
C ASP A 26 -2.73 7.85 11.83
N MET A 27 -2.45 6.57 12.09
CA MET A 27 -2.06 6.07 13.42
C MET A 27 -0.56 6.23 13.72
N ILE A 28 0.24 6.72 12.77
CA ILE A 28 1.68 6.90 12.92
C ILE A 28 1.94 8.39 13.12
N ASP A 29 2.70 8.73 14.16
CA ASP A 29 3.22 10.08 14.33
C ASP A 29 4.39 10.29 13.36
N LEU A 30 4.07 10.78 12.15
CA LEU A 30 5.03 10.99 11.08
C LEU A 30 5.74 12.34 11.25
N PRO A 31 7.08 12.39 11.11
CA PRO A 31 7.80 13.64 10.97
C PRO A 31 7.20 14.50 9.83
N SER A 32 7.15 15.82 10.02
CA SER A 32 6.56 16.76 9.05
C SER A 32 7.11 16.59 7.63
N GLN A 33 8.40 16.28 7.50
CA GLN A 33 9.09 16.01 6.24
C GLN A 33 8.56 14.76 5.52
N LEU A 34 8.26 13.68 6.26
CA LEU A 34 7.70 12.45 5.69
C LEU A 34 6.20 12.58 5.40
N ARG A 35 5.50 13.41 6.17
CA ARG A 35 4.07 13.69 5.97
C ARG A 35 3.80 14.40 4.65
N ALA A 36 4.65 15.36 4.27
CA ALA A 36 4.59 16.02 2.96
C ALA A 36 4.73 15.01 1.81
N GLY A 37 5.68 14.06 1.91
CA GLY A 37 5.84 12.99 0.91
C GLY A 37 4.63 12.06 0.81
N VAL A 38 3.95 11.76 1.92
CA VAL A 38 2.70 10.98 1.90
C VAL A 38 1.58 11.74 1.20
N GLU A 39 1.39 13.02 1.50
CA GLU A 39 0.37 13.87 0.88
C GLU A 39 0.61 14.02 -0.64
N GLU A 40 1.86 14.10 -1.06
CA GLU A 40 2.25 14.11 -2.48
C GLU A 40 1.92 12.79 -3.19
N ILE A 41 2.24 11.64 -2.57
CA ILE A 41 1.89 10.29 -3.08
C ILE A 41 0.36 10.11 -3.20
N LEU A 42 -0.40 10.63 -2.23
CA LEU A 42 -1.86 10.54 -2.20
C LEU A 42 -2.54 11.57 -3.12
N GLY A 43 -1.86 12.68 -3.42
CA GLY A 43 -2.40 13.86 -4.11
C GLY A 43 -2.40 13.85 -5.64
N ASN A 44 -2.07 12.73 -6.29
CA ASN A 44 -1.88 12.58 -7.76
C ASN A 44 -0.61 13.25 -8.34
N ALA A 45 0.44 13.51 -7.56
CA ALA A 45 1.74 13.83 -8.17
C ALA A 45 2.21 12.64 -9.03
N ASP A 46 2.81 12.93 -10.19
CA ASP A 46 3.17 11.92 -11.17
C ASP A 46 4.04 10.83 -10.50
N ARG A 47 3.42 9.68 -10.24
CA ARG A 47 4.00 8.58 -9.46
C ARG A 47 5.34 8.10 -10.04
N SER A 48 5.53 8.35 -11.34
CA SER A 48 6.76 8.11 -12.08
C SER A 48 7.93 8.95 -11.57
N GLU A 49 7.69 10.23 -11.26
CA GLU A 49 8.73 11.19 -10.86
C GLU A 49 9.21 10.94 -9.42
N PHE A 50 8.28 10.59 -8.52
CA PHE A 50 8.60 10.24 -7.13
C PHE A 50 9.42 8.94 -7.01
N LEU A 51 9.14 7.93 -7.83
CA LEU A 51 9.89 6.66 -7.83
C LEU A 51 11.27 6.78 -8.51
N ALA A 52 11.45 7.77 -9.39
CA ALA A 52 12.70 8.05 -10.08
C ALA A 52 13.70 8.84 -9.20
N ASN A 53 13.21 9.72 -8.32
CA ASN A 53 14.01 10.50 -7.38
C ASN A 53 14.31 9.67 -6.12
N LYS A 54 15.17 8.68 -6.31
CA LYS A 54 15.48 7.60 -5.37
C LYS A 54 16.59 8.01 -4.39
N GLU A 55 16.33 8.96 -3.50
CA GLU A 55 17.27 9.28 -2.42
C GLU A 55 16.54 9.29 -1.05
N GLU A 56 16.70 8.17 -0.33
CA GLU A 56 16.48 7.94 1.11
C GLU A 56 15.09 8.13 1.76
N SER A 57 14.21 8.98 1.25
CA SER A 57 12.92 9.26 1.91
C SER A 57 11.84 8.18 1.77
N PRO A 58 11.69 7.46 0.63
CA PRO A 58 10.64 6.45 0.47
C PRO A 58 10.90 5.20 1.31
N SER A 59 12.17 4.81 1.51
CA SER A 59 12.54 3.62 2.28
C SER A 59 12.20 3.77 3.76
N LYS A 60 12.49 4.93 4.35
CA LYS A 60 12.21 5.19 5.77
C LYS A 60 10.71 5.23 6.08
N LEU A 61 9.90 5.80 5.18
CA LEU A 61 8.45 5.78 5.30
C LEU A 61 7.90 4.34 5.24
N ILE A 62 8.41 3.53 4.31
CA ILE A 62 8.03 2.12 4.18
C ILE A 62 8.41 1.34 5.43
N GLU A 63 9.60 1.54 5.99
CA GLU A 63 10.05 0.89 7.23
C GLU A 63 9.14 1.22 8.43
N ILE A 64 8.82 2.50 8.62
CA ILE A 64 7.92 2.95 9.71
C ILE A 64 6.53 2.34 9.52
N PHE A 65 6.02 2.33 8.29
CA PHE A 65 4.73 1.74 7.97
C PHE A 65 4.71 0.23 8.25
N LEU A 66 5.72 -0.52 7.79
CA LEU A 66 5.83 -1.96 8.01
C LEU A 66 5.96 -2.28 9.50
N SER A 67 6.72 -1.48 10.27
CA SER A 67 6.84 -1.64 11.71
C SER A 67 5.50 -1.46 12.44
N LYS A 68 4.73 -0.44 12.06
CA LYS A 68 3.38 -0.22 12.60
C LYS A 68 2.46 -1.38 12.23
N LEU A 69 2.52 -1.82 10.97
CA LEU A 69 1.72 -2.92 10.46
C LEU A 69 2.00 -4.23 11.23
N GLU A 70 3.27 -4.56 11.50
CA GLU A 70 3.66 -5.71 12.34
C GLU A 70 3.18 -5.57 13.79
N THR A 71 3.22 -4.37 14.35
CA THR A 71 2.66 -4.11 15.69
C THR A 71 1.16 -4.40 15.73
N LEU A 72 0.42 -3.99 14.70
CA LEU A 72 -1.02 -4.23 14.58
C LEU A 72 -1.35 -5.71 14.34
N LYS A 73 -0.54 -6.40 13.53
CA LYS A 73 -0.64 -7.85 13.29
C LYS A 73 -0.56 -8.65 14.58
N ASN A 74 0.39 -8.31 15.45
CA ASN A 74 0.62 -9.05 16.70
C ASN A 74 -0.35 -8.71 17.82
N ARG A 75 -1.21 -7.70 17.64
CA ARG A 75 -2.17 -7.24 18.67
C ARG A 75 -3.41 -8.15 18.81
N SER A 76 -3.84 -8.82 17.75
CA SER A 76 -5.02 -9.70 17.81
C SER A 76 -5.07 -10.71 16.65
N PRO A 77 -5.85 -11.81 16.78
CA PRO A 77 -6.13 -12.71 15.67
C PRO A 77 -6.71 -11.99 14.45
N THR A 78 -7.56 -10.98 14.67
CA THR A 78 -8.12 -10.14 13.61
C THR A 78 -7.04 -9.28 12.92
N GLY A 79 -6.06 -8.78 13.68
CA GLY A 79 -4.90 -8.08 13.12
C GLY A 79 -4.08 -8.97 12.18
N LYS A 80 -3.88 -10.24 12.54
CA LYS A 80 -3.23 -11.23 11.66
C LYS A 80 -4.00 -11.46 10.37
N LEU A 81 -5.33 -11.53 10.44
CA LEU A 81 -6.18 -11.69 9.26
C LEU A 81 -6.08 -10.48 8.32
N TRP A 82 -6.13 -9.26 8.85
CA TRP A 82 -5.97 -8.05 8.05
C TRP A 82 -4.60 -7.94 7.41
N PHE A 83 -3.55 -8.36 8.12
CA PHE A 83 -2.20 -8.45 7.56
C PHE A 83 -2.15 -9.42 6.39
N GLN A 84 -2.68 -10.63 6.57
CA GLN A 84 -2.74 -11.65 5.52
C GLN A 84 -3.55 -11.17 4.31
N TYR A 85 -4.68 -10.48 4.54
CA TYR A 85 -5.45 -9.85 3.47
C TYR A 85 -4.59 -8.84 2.69
N PHE A 86 -3.82 -8.00 3.38
CA PHE A 86 -2.94 -7.01 2.78
C PHE A 86 -1.84 -7.66 1.91
N GLU A 87 -1.26 -8.78 2.36
CA GLU A 87 -0.30 -9.57 1.57
C GLU A 87 -0.95 -10.16 0.32
N MET A 88 -2.15 -10.75 0.45
CA MET A 88 -2.87 -11.35 -0.67
C MET A 88 -3.19 -10.32 -1.77
N VAL A 89 -3.66 -9.12 -1.40
CA VAL A 89 -3.91 -8.05 -2.39
C VAL A 89 -2.61 -7.56 -3.03
N SER A 90 -1.51 -7.50 -2.26
CA SER A 90 -0.19 -7.16 -2.80
C SER A 90 0.29 -8.18 -3.84
N LEU A 91 0.12 -9.47 -3.59
CA LEU A 91 0.44 -10.54 -4.52
C LEU A 91 -0.37 -10.44 -5.81
N VAL A 92 -1.67 -10.13 -5.72
CA VAL A 92 -2.52 -9.91 -6.91
C VAL A 92 -1.99 -8.75 -7.75
N LYS A 93 -1.57 -7.64 -7.13
CA LYS A 93 -0.99 -6.50 -7.85
C LYS A 93 0.31 -6.89 -8.56
N GLN A 94 1.22 -7.57 -7.86
CA GLN A 94 2.47 -8.06 -8.44
C GLN A 94 2.24 -9.02 -9.60
N PHE A 95 1.24 -9.91 -9.49
CA PHE A 95 0.85 -10.80 -10.58
C PHE A 95 0.37 -10.03 -11.81
N ILE A 96 -0.49 -9.02 -11.62
CA ILE A 96 -0.97 -8.16 -12.71
C ILE A 96 0.20 -7.39 -13.36
N GLU A 97 1.11 -6.85 -12.55
CA GLU A 97 2.31 -6.15 -13.02
C GLU A 97 3.22 -7.08 -13.83
N SER A 98 3.51 -8.29 -13.35
CA SER A 98 4.25 -9.33 -14.07
C SER A 98 3.62 -9.63 -15.41
N LYS A 99 2.30 -9.85 -15.46
CA LYS A 99 1.59 -10.12 -16.71
C LYS A 99 1.61 -8.94 -17.68
N ARG A 100 1.60 -7.70 -17.19
CA ARG A 100 1.72 -6.50 -18.02
C ARG A 100 3.12 -6.35 -18.62
N MET A 101 4.15 -6.78 -17.89
CA MET A 101 5.56 -6.71 -18.34
C MET A 101 5.96 -7.84 -19.29
N GLY A 102 5.06 -8.79 -19.60
CA GLY A 102 5.32 -9.88 -20.54
C GLY A 102 6.18 -11.02 -19.98
N ASN A 103 6.37 -11.08 -18.64
CA ASN A 103 6.99 -12.19 -17.94
C ASN A 103 5.97 -13.29 -17.58
#